data_AF-A0A5N4E7I7-F1
#
_entry.id   AF-A0A5N4E7I7-F1
#
_cell.length_a   1.000
_cell.length_b   1.000
_cell.length_c   1.000
_cell.angle_alpha   90.00
_cell.angle_beta   90.00
_cell.angle_gamma   90.00
#
_symmetry.space_group_name_H-M   'P 1'
#
loop_
_entity.id
_entity.type
_entity.pdbx_description
1 polymer ?
#
loop_
_entity_poly.entity_id
_entity_poly.type
_entity_poly.pdbx_seq_one_letter_code
_entity_poly.pdbx_strand_id
1 'polypeptide(L)'
;ELVEEKEILKGQSENIEGSAPGMPVGAASRQGSLLVINFDLEPECPDAELRATLQWIAASELGIPTIYFKKSQENRIEKFLDVVRLVHQKSWKVGDIFHAVVQYCKMHEERKAGVPSLFDWLLELG
;
A
#
# COMPACT_ATOMS: atom_id res chain seq x y z
N GLU A 1 -39.42 -2.19 8.53
CA GLU A 1 -40.29 -2.94 9.45
C GLU A 1 -39.43 -3.38 10.63
N LEU A 2 -39.72 -2.83 11.81
CA LEU A 2 -39.08 -3.16 13.09
C LEU A 2 -40.15 -3.87 13.90
N VAL A 3 -39.92 -5.12 14.31
CA VAL A 3 -40.52 -5.71 15.52
C VAL A 3 -39.57 -6.76 16.10
N GLU A 4 -39.40 -6.68 17.42
CA GLU A 4 -38.88 -7.66 18.39
C GLU A 4 -39.55 -9.05 18.24
N GLU A 5 -39.15 -10.19 18.82
CA GLU A 5 -38.79 -10.51 20.19
C GLU A 5 -38.32 -12.00 20.26
N LYS A 6 -38.24 -12.58 21.45
CA LYS A 6 -37.29 -13.59 21.94
C LYS A 6 -37.83 -15.04 22.10
N GLU A 7 -36.89 -15.90 22.52
CA GLU A 7 -37.01 -17.17 23.30
C GLU A 7 -37.49 -18.41 22.52
N ILE A 8 -37.00 -19.64 22.77
CA ILE A 8 -36.96 -20.39 24.04
C ILE A 8 -35.85 -21.46 24.04
N LEU A 9 -35.28 -21.69 25.24
CA LEU A 9 -34.35 -22.75 25.62
C LEU A 9 -34.85 -24.19 25.35
N LYS A 10 -33.92 -25.13 25.18
CA LYS A 10 -33.65 -26.24 26.13
C LYS A 10 -33.17 -27.50 25.41
N GLY A 11 -31.98 -27.97 25.79
CA GLY A 11 -31.43 -29.24 25.34
C GLY A 11 -30.08 -29.51 26.00
N GLN A 12 -30.06 -29.63 27.33
CA GLN A 12 -28.95 -30.27 28.04
C GLN A 12 -28.92 -31.75 27.65
N SER A 13 -27.77 -32.22 27.16
CA SER A 13 -27.40 -33.62 27.32
C SER A 13 -25.92 -33.66 27.68
N GLU A 14 -25.70 -34.12 28.89
CA GLU A 14 -24.43 -34.24 29.60
C GLU A 14 -23.73 -35.48 29.08
N ASN A 15 -22.46 -35.39 28.65
CA ASN A 15 -21.66 -36.59 28.48
C ASN A 15 -20.16 -36.34 28.67
N ILE A 16 -19.72 -36.75 29.86
CA ILE A 16 -18.42 -37.35 30.23
C ILE A 16 -17.14 -36.53 29.99
N GLU A 17 -16.61 -36.10 31.12
CA GLU A 17 -15.26 -35.66 31.41
C GLU A 17 -14.21 -36.68 30.96
N GLY A 18 -13.38 -36.26 30.00
CA GLY A 18 -12.12 -36.90 29.63
C GLY A 18 -11.04 -35.83 29.58
N SER A 19 -10.28 -35.72 30.67
CA SER A 19 -9.16 -34.80 30.82
C SER A 19 -8.08 -35.07 29.76
N ALA A 20 -7.79 -34.08 28.91
CA ALA A 20 -6.62 -34.04 28.05
C ALA A 20 -5.91 -32.69 28.23
N PRO A 21 -4.60 -32.68 28.56
CA PRO A 21 -3.89 -31.45 28.88
C PRO A 21 -3.60 -30.64 27.62
N GLY A 22 -4.17 -29.44 27.56
CA GLY A 22 -3.63 -28.24 26.89
C GLY A 22 -3.04 -28.44 25.50
N MET A 23 -3.88 -28.49 24.47
CA MET A 23 -3.45 -28.00 23.17
C MET A 23 -3.24 -26.49 23.30
N PRO A 24 -2.06 -25.92 22.97
CA PRO A 24 -2.02 -24.51 22.71
C PRO A 24 -2.97 -24.29 21.53
N VAL A 25 -4.03 -23.52 21.76
CA VAL A 25 -4.72 -22.86 20.66
C VAL A 25 -3.63 -22.00 20.04
N GLY A 26 -2.94 -22.57 19.06
CA GLY A 26 -2.08 -21.82 18.17
C GLY A 26 -2.99 -20.71 17.69
N ALA A 27 -2.72 -19.50 18.16
CA ALA A 27 -3.26 -18.32 17.54
C ALA A 27 -2.76 -18.44 16.09
N ALA A 28 -3.59 -19.02 15.23
CA ALA A 28 -3.44 -18.89 13.81
C ALA A 28 -3.53 -17.39 13.63
N SER A 29 -2.36 -16.73 13.63
CA SER A 29 -2.24 -15.35 13.24
C SER A 29 -3.02 -15.30 11.94
N ARG A 30 -4.14 -14.60 11.93
CA ARG A 30 -4.81 -14.29 10.69
C ARG A 30 -3.80 -13.40 9.95
N GLN A 31 -2.91 -14.02 9.17
CA GLN A 31 -2.12 -13.34 8.16
C GLN A 31 -3.13 -12.87 7.11
N GLY A 32 -3.85 -11.80 7.41
CA GLY A 32 -4.53 -11.03 6.39
C GLY A 32 -3.44 -10.44 5.50
N SER A 33 -3.48 -10.71 4.20
CA SER A 33 -2.65 -9.98 3.25
C SER A 33 -3.19 -8.55 3.17
N LEU A 34 -2.44 -7.59 3.67
CA LEU A 34 -2.78 -6.17 3.52
C LEU A 34 -2.48 -5.74 2.09
N LEU A 35 -3.36 -4.91 1.54
CA LEU A 35 -3.25 -4.39 0.19
C LEU A 35 -3.19 -2.87 0.20
N VAL A 36 -2.31 -2.30 -0.62
CA VAL A 36 -2.37 -0.87 -0.96
C VAL A 36 -2.93 -0.74 -2.37
N ILE A 37 -4.02 0.03 -2.48
CA ILE A 37 -4.57 0.45 -3.78
C ILE A 37 -4.19 1.91 -3.93
N ASN A 38 -3.45 2.24 -4.99
CA ASN A 38 -3.19 3.63 -5.32
C ASN A 38 -4.51 4.32 -5.64
N PHE A 39 -4.93 5.19 -4.73
CA PHE A 39 -6.13 5.99 -4.85
C PHE A 39 -5.79 7.43 -5.26
N ASP A 40 -6.76 8.14 -5.84
CA ASP A 40 -6.64 9.55 -6.23
C ASP A 40 -5.55 9.84 -7.28
N LEU A 41 -5.58 9.08 -8.38
CA LEU A 41 -4.63 9.18 -9.50
C LEU A 41 -5.30 9.63 -10.81
N GLU A 42 -6.46 10.25 -10.73
CA GLU A 42 -7.23 10.70 -11.89
C GLU A 42 -6.34 11.58 -12.82
N PRO A 43 -6.52 11.49 -14.15
CA PRO A 43 -5.60 12.12 -15.11
C PRO A 43 -5.53 13.65 -14.99
N GLU A 44 -6.52 14.28 -14.38
CA GLU A 44 -6.59 15.72 -14.09
C GLU A 44 -5.79 16.11 -12.82
N CYS A 45 -5.32 15.13 -12.05
CA CYS A 45 -4.60 15.34 -10.80
C CYS A 45 -3.13 15.73 -11.09
N PRO A 46 -2.69 16.95 -10.74
CA PRO A 46 -1.39 17.48 -11.15
C PRO A 46 -0.20 16.82 -10.43
N ASP A 47 -0.45 16.15 -9.30
CA ASP A 47 0.57 15.57 -8.40
C ASP A 47 0.46 14.04 -8.33
N ALA A 48 -0.17 13.40 -9.30
CA ALA A 48 -0.46 11.97 -9.23
C ALA A 48 0.80 11.07 -9.14
N GLU A 49 1.90 11.44 -9.80
CA GLU A 49 3.17 10.70 -9.64
C GLU A 49 3.75 10.86 -8.23
N LEU A 50 3.65 12.06 -7.66
CA LEU A 50 4.04 12.32 -6.28
C LEU A 50 3.19 11.49 -5.31
N ARG A 51 1.87 11.47 -5.49
CA ARG A 51 0.95 10.64 -4.68
C ARG A 51 1.25 9.15 -4.78
N ALA A 52 1.44 8.65 -6.00
CA ALA A 52 1.77 7.24 -6.22
C ALA A 52 3.09 6.87 -5.54
N THR A 53 4.09 7.76 -5.62
CA THR A 53 5.40 7.55 -4.98
C THR A 53 5.29 7.57 -3.47
N LEU A 54 4.54 8.51 -2.89
CA LEU A 54 4.33 8.57 -1.44
C LEU A 54 3.55 7.36 -0.92
N GLN A 55 2.53 6.89 -1.66
CA GLN A 55 1.79 5.67 -1.33
C GLN A 55 2.71 4.44 -1.39
N TRP A 56 3.59 4.36 -2.39
CA TRP A 56 4.58 3.29 -2.49
C TRP A 56 5.63 3.32 -1.37
N ILE A 57 6.13 4.50 -1.00
CA ILE A 57 7.01 4.70 0.16
C ILE A 57 6.33 4.21 1.44
N ALA A 58 5.09 4.63 1.68
CA ALA A 58 4.33 4.21 2.86
C ALA A 58 4.09 2.70 2.89
N ALA A 59 3.74 2.10 1.75
CA ALA A 59 3.58 0.65 1.62
C ALA A 59 4.89 -0.08 1.95
N SER A 60 6.01 0.43 1.44
CA SER A 60 7.34 -0.16 1.65
C SER A 60 7.79 -0.07 3.11
N GLU A 61 7.58 1.06 3.78
CA GLU A 61 7.86 1.21 5.23
C GLU A 61 7.00 0.28 6.09
N LEU A 62 5.75 0.03 5.67
CA LEU A 62 4.84 -0.90 6.38
C LEU A 62 5.11 -2.38 6.03
N GLY A 63 6.10 -2.67 5.18
CA GLY A 63 6.40 -4.04 4.76
C GLY A 63 5.32 -4.68 3.88
N ILE A 64 4.51 -3.87 3.18
CA ILE A 64 3.46 -4.35 2.28
C ILE A 64 4.09 -4.56 0.89
N PRO A 65 4.14 -5.80 0.38
CA PRO A 65 4.92 -6.10 -0.83
C PRO A 65 4.24 -5.71 -2.14
N THR A 66 2.93 -5.41 -2.12
CA THR A 66 2.14 -5.23 -3.34
C THR A 66 1.29 -3.96 -3.30
N ILE A 67 1.38 -3.19 -4.39
CA ILE A 67 0.57 -2.00 -4.66
C ILE A 67 -0.19 -2.15 -5.98
N TYR A 68 -1.46 -1.74 -6.01
CA TYR A 68 -2.34 -1.90 -7.16
C TYR A 68 -2.68 -0.56 -7.79
N PHE A 69 -2.69 -0.51 -9.12
CA PHE A 69 -3.15 0.64 -9.90
C PHE A 69 -4.48 0.31 -10.58
N LYS A 70 -5.38 1.30 -10.65
CA LYS A 70 -6.61 1.17 -11.44
C LYS A 70 -6.26 0.99 -12.92
N LYS A 71 -7.05 0.21 -13.67
CA LYS A 71 -6.85 -0.01 -15.11
C LYS A 71 -6.78 1.29 -15.92
N SER A 72 -7.49 2.34 -15.52
CA SER A 72 -7.43 3.66 -16.15
C SER A 72 -6.06 4.34 -16.07
N GLN A 73 -5.12 3.79 -15.31
CA GLN A 73 -3.79 4.35 -15.03
C GLN A 73 -2.66 3.58 -15.73
N GLU A 74 -2.97 2.76 -16.74
CA GLU A 74 -2.02 1.87 -17.41
C GLU A 74 -0.75 2.60 -17.88
N ASN A 75 -0.84 3.68 -18.64
CA ASN A 75 0.35 4.43 -19.10
C ASN A 75 1.26 4.92 -17.94
N ARG A 76 0.68 5.24 -16.79
CA ARG A 76 1.44 5.67 -15.60
C ARG A 76 2.10 4.49 -14.91
N ILE A 77 1.49 3.29 -14.97
CA ILE A 77 2.08 2.07 -14.42
C ILE A 77 3.40 1.74 -15.10
N GLU A 78 3.50 1.95 -16.42
CA GLU A 78 4.71 1.65 -17.18
C GLU A 78 5.90 2.49 -16.69
N LYS A 79 5.72 3.82 -16.63
CA LYS A 79 6.75 4.72 -16.08
C LYS A 79 7.09 4.41 -14.62
N PHE A 80 6.07 4.10 -13.79
CA PHE A 80 6.31 3.71 -12.40
C PHE A 80 7.19 2.47 -12.31
N LEU A 81 6.96 1.45 -13.16
CA LEU A 81 7.78 0.25 -13.20
C LEU A 81 9.21 0.54 -13.64
N ASP A 82 9.43 1.50 -14.54
CA ASP A 82 10.78 1.96 -14.90
C ASP A 82 11.51 2.54 -13.69
N VAL A 83 10.83 3.40 -12.91
CA VAL A 83 11.38 3.96 -11.66
C VAL A 83 11.68 2.86 -10.65
N VAL A 84 10.80 1.89 -10.47
CA VAL A 84 11.02 0.75 -9.56
C VAL A 84 12.27 -0.04 -9.96
N ARG A 85 12.49 -0.28 -11.27
CA ARG A 85 13.72 -0.95 -11.73
C ARG A 85 14.97 -0.12 -11.43
N LEU A 86 14.92 1.20 -11.63
CA LEU A 86 16.04 2.08 -11.31
C LEU A 86 16.38 2.02 -9.80
N VAL A 87 15.38 2.17 -8.94
CA VAL A 87 15.53 2.10 -7.47
C VAL A 87 16.16 0.77 -7.06
N HIS A 88 15.69 -0.33 -7.65
CA HIS A 88 16.27 -1.65 -7.40
C HIS A 88 17.73 -1.73 -7.88
N GLN A 89 18.04 -1.27 -9.09
CA GLN A 89 19.39 -1.26 -9.65
C GLN A 89 20.36 -0.45 -8.78
N LYS A 90 19.91 0.66 -8.21
CA LYS A 90 20.71 1.51 -7.32
C LYS A 90 20.74 1.05 -5.87
N SER A 91 20.06 -0.05 -5.53
CA SER A 91 19.92 -0.53 -4.15
C SER A 91 19.41 0.57 -3.21
N TRP A 92 18.54 1.45 -3.70
CA TRP A 92 17.95 2.52 -2.91
C TRP A 92 17.05 1.95 -1.83
N LYS A 93 17.20 2.46 -0.62
CA LYS A 93 16.30 2.24 0.50
C LYS A 93 15.13 3.19 0.39
N VAL A 94 14.07 2.92 1.16
CA VAL A 94 12.89 3.78 1.21
C VAL A 94 13.25 5.22 1.58
N GLY A 95 14.19 5.42 2.51
CA GLY A 95 14.72 6.73 2.86
C GLY A 95 15.41 7.47 1.69
N ASP A 96 16.07 6.77 0.78
CA ASP A 96 16.71 7.37 -0.40
C ASP A 96 15.65 7.87 -1.40
N ILE A 97 14.59 7.09 -1.61
CA ILE A 97 13.45 7.46 -2.44
C ILE A 97 12.75 8.69 -1.85
N PHE A 98 12.47 8.67 -0.55
CA PHE A 98 11.85 9.81 0.15
C PHE A 98 12.73 11.07 0.06
N HIS A 99 14.04 10.92 0.23
CA HIS A 99 14.97 12.05 0.07
C HIS A 99 14.92 12.63 -1.35
N ALA A 100 14.92 11.79 -2.39
CA ALA A 100 14.82 12.22 -3.77
C ALA A 100 13.51 12.99 -4.04
N VAL A 101 12.38 12.49 -3.52
CA VAL A 101 11.08 13.18 -3.61
C VAL A 101 11.13 14.57 -2.96
N VAL A 102 11.74 14.69 -1.78
CA VAL A 102 11.91 16.01 -1.13
C VAL A 102 12.76 16.95 -1.97
N GLN A 103 13.83 16.48 -2.61
CA GLN A 103 14.65 17.29 -3.51
C GLN A 103 13.86 17.74 -4.75
N TYR A 104 13.07 16.84 -5.33
CA TYR A 104 12.18 17.17 -6.44
C TYR A 104 11.19 18.28 -6.06
N CYS A 105 10.53 18.16 -4.90
CA CYS A 105 9.57 19.18 -4.44
C CYS A 105 10.22 20.56 -4.30
N LYS A 106 11.41 20.64 -3.69
CA LYS A 106 12.16 21.91 -3.57
C LYS A 106 12.48 22.51 -4.94
N MET A 107 13.01 21.70 -5.84
CA MET A 107 13.36 22.13 -7.19
C MET A 107 12.13 22.58 -7.99
N HIS A 108 10.99 21.91 -7.81
CA HIS A 108 9.72 22.26 -8.43
C HIS A 108 9.14 23.57 -7.88
N GLU A 109 9.29 23.86 -6.58
CA GLU A 109 8.88 25.15 -5.99
C GLU A 109 9.73 26.33 -6.48
N GLU A 110 11.03 26.10 -6.71
CA GLU A 110 11.98 27.15 -7.10
C GLU A 110 11.91 27.52 -8.59
N ARG A 111 11.46 26.61 -9.47
CA ARG A 111 11.43 26.82 -10.92
C ARG A 111 10.04 27.21 -11.42
N LYS A 112 9.97 28.28 -12.24
CA LYS A 112 8.70 28.80 -12.78
C LYS A 112 8.22 28.14 -14.08
N ALA A 113 9.05 27.39 -14.79
CA ALA A 113 8.66 26.69 -16.02
C ALA A 113 9.65 25.55 -16.38
N GLY A 114 9.15 24.51 -17.06
CA GLY A 114 9.97 23.45 -17.65
C GLY A 114 10.53 22.43 -16.66
N VAL A 115 9.85 22.20 -15.54
CA VAL A 115 10.21 21.14 -14.60
C VAL A 115 9.74 19.79 -15.18
N PRO A 116 10.62 18.78 -15.32
CA PRO A 116 10.21 17.44 -15.72
C PRO A 116 9.20 16.85 -14.73
N SER A 117 8.43 15.85 -15.16
CA SER A 117 7.60 15.08 -14.23
C SER A 117 8.47 14.40 -13.15
N LEU A 118 7.88 13.97 -12.03
CA LEU A 118 8.66 13.33 -10.96
C LEU A 118 9.31 12.05 -11.48
N PHE A 119 8.58 11.24 -12.25
CA PHE A 119 9.13 10.00 -12.80
C PHE A 119 10.23 10.28 -13.82
N ASP A 120 10.05 11.24 -14.72
CA ASP A 120 11.10 11.60 -15.69
C ASP A 120 12.36 12.12 -14.95
N TRP A 121 12.18 12.97 -13.94
CA TRP A 121 13.28 13.47 -13.12
C TRP A 121 14.02 12.36 -12.37
N LEU A 122 13.29 11.41 -11.77
CA LEU A 122 13.89 10.27 -11.09
C LEU A 122 14.69 9.40 -12.06
N LEU A 123 14.18 9.16 -13.27
CA LEU A 123 14.85 8.37 -14.29
C LEU A 123 16.14 9.03 -14.80
N GLU A 124 16.21 10.36 -14.82
CA GLU A 124 17.44 11.12 -15.12
C GLU A 124 18.53 10.99 -14.05
N LEU A 125 18.17 10.60 -12.82
CA LEU A 125 19.16 10.34 -11.76
C LEU A 125 19.94 9.06 -12.00
N GLY A 126 19.54 8.22 -12.98
CA GLY A 126 20.01 6.87 -13.31
C GLY A 126 21.39 6.77 -13.92
#